data_AF-A0A2J7PES4-F1
#
_entry.id   AF-A0A2J7PES4-F1
#
_cell.length_a   1.000
_cell.length_b   1.000
_cell.length_c   1.000
_cell.angle_alpha   90.00
_cell.angle_beta   90.00
_cell.angle_gamma   90.00
#
_symmetry.space_group_name_H-M   'P 1'
#
loop_
_entity.id
_entity.type
_entity.pdbx_description
1 polymer ?
#
loop_
_entity_poly.entity_id
_entity_poly.type
_entity_poly.pdbx_seq_one_letter_code
_entity_poly.pdbx_strand_id
1 'polypeptide(L)'
;MLISPLMGPIMAGTFGTVIEDRQLQKMGVLNELFGLLVCLVVGFIFGLAAGLASEHWWNGGWPTDEMIARGQLRSLWVGLLVALPSGAAVAIAILGDNTASLVGVAISASLLPPAVNAGLFWALACMDILWQGRMMLEDDDSNVANSYKPTYSETLVLNF
;
A
#
# COMPACT_ATOMS: atom_id res chain seq x y z
N MET A 1 10.26 -16.18 3.51
CA MET A 1 8.82 -16.36 3.24
C MET A 1 8.07 -15.84 4.45
N LEU A 2 7.78 -14.54 4.47
CA LEU A 2 6.80 -13.99 5.40
C LEU A 2 5.44 -14.31 4.77
N ILE A 3 4.92 -15.51 5.00
CA ILE A 3 3.50 -15.76 4.77
C ILE A 3 2.82 -14.73 5.66
N SER A 4 2.22 -13.70 5.06
CA SER A 4 1.54 -12.69 5.86
C SER A 4 0.47 -13.43 6.69
N PRO A 5 0.32 -13.16 7.99
CA PRO A 5 -0.74 -13.75 8.82
C PRO A 5 -2.16 -13.50 8.24
N LEU A 6 -2.27 -12.66 7.21
CA LEU A 6 -3.48 -12.32 6.46
C LEU A 6 -3.95 -13.37 5.45
N MET A 7 -3.13 -14.36 5.10
CA MET A 7 -3.54 -15.39 4.14
C MET A 7 -4.73 -16.24 4.65
N GLY A 8 -4.79 -16.51 5.96
CA GLY A 8 -5.90 -17.20 6.59
C GLY A 8 -7.23 -16.44 6.49
N PRO A 9 -7.30 -15.16 6.92
CA PRO A 9 -8.48 -14.32 6.78
C PRO A 9 -8.99 -14.18 5.33
N ILE A 10 -8.09 -13.99 4.35
CA ILE A 10 -8.47 -13.85 2.93
C ILE A 10 -9.10 -15.15 2.43
N MET A 11 -8.49 -16.30 2.73
CA MET A 11 -9.08 -17.61 2.37
C MET A 11 -10.42 -17.85 3.08
N ALA A 12 -10.54 -17.50 4.37
CA ALA A 12 -11.81 -17.62 5.10
C ALA A 12 -12.91 -16.75 4.49
N GLY A 13 -12.57 -15.54 4.03
CA GLY A 13 -13.49 -14.64 3.33
C GLY A 13 -13.93 -15.17 1.96
N THR A 14 -13.01 -15.69 1.15
CA THR A 14 -13.33 -16.23 -0.18
C THR A 14 -14.13 -17.52 -0.08
N PHE A 15 -13.73 -18.46 0.79
CA PHE A 15 -14.51 -19.69 1.04
C PHE A 15 -15.87 -19.41 1.66
N GLY A 16 -15.95 -18.48 2.62
CA GLY A 16 -17.22 -18.04 3.19
C GLY A 16 -18.17 -17.45 2.13
N THR A 17 -17.61 -16.79 1.10
CA THR A 17 -18.39 -16.26 -0.02
C THR A 17 -18.92 -17.38 -0.93
N VAL A 18 -18.12 -18.43 -1.19
CA VAL A 18 -18.54 -19.57 -2.03
C VAL A 18 -19.57 -20.47 -1.33
N ILE A 19 -19.41 -20.69 -0.02
CA ILE A 19 -20.30 -21.54 0.80
C ILE A 19 -21.59 -20.78 1.20
N GLU A 20 -21.67 -19.48 0.88
CA GLU A 20 -22.76 -18.57 1.28
C GLU A 20 -22.93 -18.44 2.80
N ASP A 21 -21.88 -18.77 3.57
CA ASP A 21 -21.84 -18.58 5.01
C ASP A 21 -21.44 -17.14 5.34
N ARG A 22 -22.48 -16.34 5.61
CA ARG A 22 -22.34 -14.92 5.98
C ARG A 22 -21.56 -14.71 7.28
N GLN A 23 -21.53 -15.67 8.20
CA GLN A 23 -20.78 -15.55 9.45
C GLN A 23 -19.29 -15.72 9.17
N LEU A 24 -18.91 -16.74 8.41
CA LEU A 24 -17.53 -16.99 8.01
C LEU A 24 -16.96 -15.86 7.13
N GLN A 25 -17.76 -15.39 6.18
CA GLN A 25 -17.42 -14.27 5.30
C GLN A 25 -17.12 -13.00 6.11
N LYS A 26 -17.99 -12.65 7.08
CA LYS A 26 -17.81 -11.48 7.93
C LYS A 26 -16.58 -11.60 8.81
N MET A 27 -16.31 -12.78 9.38
CA MET A 27 -15.11 -13.00 10.19
C MET A 27 -13.82 -12.83 9.38
N GLY A 28 -13.78 -13.34 8.14
CA GLY A 28 -12.63 -13.16 7.25
C GLY A 28 -12.38 -11.68 6.91
N VAL A 29 -13.42 -10.98 6.44
CA VAL A 29 -13.33 -9.56 6.05
C VAL A 29 -13.01 -8.65 7.25
N LEU A 30 -13.61 -8.91 8.43
CA LEU A 30 -13.32 -8.12 9.63
C LEU A 30 -11.88 -8.31 10.09
N ASN A 31 -11.35 -9.54 10.07
CA ASN A 31 -9.96 -9.80 10.43
C ASN A 31 -8.97 -9.18 9.42
N GLU A 32 -9.29 -9.22 8.13
CA GLU A 32 -8.49 -8.56 7.10
C GLU A 32 -8.49 -7.03 7.31
N LEU A 33 -9.66 -6.43 7.53
CA LEU A 33 -9.80 -5.01 7.81
C LEU A 33 -9.06 -4.60 9.08
N PHE A 34 -9.15 -5.41 10.15
CA PHE A 34 -8.41 -5.18 11.38
C PHE A 34 -6.90 -5.23 11.15
N GLY A 35 -6.41 -6.20 10.37
CA GLY A 35 -5.00 -6.28 9.99
C GLY A 35 -4.52 -5.07 9.19
N LEU A 36 -5.33 -4.61 8.21
CA LEU A 36 -5.06 -3.38 7.46
C LEU A 36 -5.05 -2.14 8.36
N LEU A 37 -6.00 -2.04 9.29
CA LEU A 37 -6.07 -0.95 10.27
C LEU A 37 -4.83 -0.94 11.16
N VAL A 38 -4.40 -2.09 11.67
CA VAL A 38 -3.16 -2.21 12.46
C VAL A 38 -1.95 -1.75 11.63
N CYS A 39 -1.85 -2.16 10.37
CA CYS A 39 -0.77 -1.70 9.48
C CYS A 39 -0.79 -0.18 9.29
N LEU A 40 -1.98 0.41 9.10
CA LEU A 40 -2.16 1.85 8.96
C LEU A 40 -1.77 2.58 10.25
N VAL A 41 -2.20 2.10 11.42
CA VAL A 41 -1.87 2.67 12.74
C VAL A 41 -0.36 2.59 13.01
N VAL A 42 0.28 1.47 12.68
CA VAL A 42 1.74 1.33 12.82
C VAL A 42 2.47 2.33 11.91
N GLY A 43 2.05 2.45 10.65
CA GLY A 43 2.59 3.46 9.73
C GLY A 43 2.36 4.90 10.23
N PHE A 44 1.21 5.16 10.82
CA PHE A 44 0.84 6.45 11.39
C PHE A 44 1.70 6.81 12.62
N ILE A 45 1.88 5.88 13.57
CA ILE A 45 2.75 6.08 14.73
C ILE A 45 4.20 6.32 14.28
N PHE A 46 4.67 5.55 13.29
CA PHE A 46 6.02 5.73 12.75
C PHE A 46 6.17 7.08 12.03
N GLY A 47 5.16 7.51 11.28
CA GLY A 47 5.14 8.83 10.64
C GLY A 47 5.12 9.99 11.64
N LEU A 48 4.38 9.86 12.74
CA LEU A 48 4.40 10.84 13.84
C LEU A 48 5.76 10.86 14.53
N ALA A 49 6.33 9.71 14.85
CA ALA A 49 7.65 9.62 15.48
C ALA A 49 8.74 10.22 14.57
N ALA A 50 8.70 9.92 13.27
CA ALA A 50 9.61 10.47 12.27
C ALA A 50 9.46 11.98 12.14
N GLY A 51 8.23 12.50 12.10
CA GLY A 51 8.00 13.94 12.00
C GLY A 51 8.34 14.71 13.28
N LEU A 52 8.21 14.10 14.48
CA LEU A 52 8.73 14.69 15.72
C LEU A 52 10.27 14.69 15.77
N ALA A 53 10.90 13.63 15.24
CA ALA A 53 12.36 13.53 15.17
C ALA A 53 12.97 14.41 14.06
N SER A 54 12.15 14.92 13.14
CA SER A 54 12.60 15.72 12.00
C SER A 54 13.27 17.05 12.40
N GLU A 55 12.88 17.66 13.54
CA GLU A 55 13.54 18.88 14.04
C GLU A 55 15.02 18.67 14.43
N HIS A 56 15.47 17.43 14.66
CA HIS A 56 16.82 17.16 15.18
C HIS A 56 17.77 16.43 14.21
N TRP A 57 17.26 15.71 13.19
CA TRP A 57 18.08 14.69 12.52
C TRP A 57 18.04 14.61 10.98
N TRP A 58 17.21 15.37 10.25
CA TRP A 58 16.96 15.02 8.84
C TRP A 58 16.92 16.22 7.86
N ASN A 59 17.90 16.28 6.95
CA ASN A 59 18.12 17.36 5.98
C ASN A 59 17.80 16.94 4.52
N GLY A 60 17.10 15.82 4.33
CA GLY A 60 16.72 15.28 3.02
C GLY A 60 15.21 15.16 2.91
N GLY A 61 14.59 16.07 2.16
CA GLY A 61 13.14 16.25 1.98
C GLY A 61 12.31 14.99 2.21
N TRP A 62 11.49 15.04 3.25
CA TRP A 62 10.46 14.05 3.53
C TRP A 62 9.11 14.73 3.27
N PRO A 63 8.21 14.15 2.46
CA PRO A 63 8.21 12.82 1.87
C PRO A 63 9.18 12.63 0.68
N THR A 64 9.80 11.45 0.56
CA THR A 64 10.68 11.13 -0.57
C THR A 64 9.88 10.81 -1.84
N ASP A 65 10.45 11.09 -3.01
CA ASP A 65 9.80 10.86 -4.31
C ASP A 65 9.35 9.40 -4.50
N GLU A 66 10.12 8.44 -3.96
CA GLU A 66 9.81 7.01 -4.06
C GLU A 66 8.65 6.57 -3.16
N MET A 67 8.38 7.30 -2.07
CA MET A 67 7.19 7.10 -1.26
C MET A 67 5.94 7.64 -1.98
N ILE A 68 6.07 8.77 -2.68
CA ILE A 68 4.98 9.38 -3.46
C ILE A 68 4.62 8.51 -4.67
N ALA A 69 5.61 7.94 -5.36
CA ALA A 69 5.40 7.06 -6.52
C ALA A 69 4.51 5.84 -6.20
N ARG A 70 4.54 5.35 -4.95
CA ARG A 70 3.69 4.23 -4.50
C ARG A 70 2.25 4.61 -4.16
N GLY A 71 1.96 5.91 -4.00
CA GLY A 71 0.60 6.44 -3.76
C GLY A 71 -0.17 6.82 -5.02
N GLN A 72 0.44 6.70 -6.21
CA GLN A 72 -0.19 7.16 -7.45
C GLN A 72 -1.39 6.30 -7.88
N LEU A 73 -2.44 6.97 -8.39
CA LEU A 73 -3.62 6.34 -9.01
C LEU A 73 -3.26 5.33 -10.11
N ARG A 74 -2.13 5.54 -10.81
CA ARG A 74 -1.62 4.63 -11.83
C ARG A 74 -1.30 3.25 -11.26
N SER A 75 -0.65 3.20 -10.09
CA SER A 75 -0.29 1.95 -9.43
C SER A 75 -1.52 1.20 -8.93
N LEU A 76 -2.56 1.93 -8.52
CA LEU A 76 -3.84 1.33 -8.11
C LEU A 76 -4.54 0.62 -9.28
N TRP A 77 -4.67 1.29 -10.42
CA TRP A 77 -5.35 0.70 -11.58
C TRP A 77 -4.60 -0.50 -12.17
N VAL A 78 -3.27 -0.42 -12.25
CA VAL A 78 -2.46 -1.56 -12.68
C VAL A 78 -2.56 -2.71 -11.68
N GLY A 79 -2.52 -2.42 -10.37
CA GLY A 79 -2.71 -3.40 -9.31
C GLY A 79 -4.08 -4.09 -9.38
N LEU A 80 -5.16 -3.34 -9.67
CA LEU A 80 -6.50 -3.89 -9.84
C LEU A 80 -6.56 -4.86 -11.04
N LEU A 81 -5.97 -4.48 -12.18
CA LEU A 81 -5.90 -5.35 -13.35
C LEU A 81 -5.10 -6.62 -13.10
N VAL A 82 -4.07 -6.57 -12.24
CA VAL A 82 -3.28 -7.74 -11.84
C VAL A 82 -4.00 -8.57 -10.77
N ALA A 83 -4.78 -7.95 -9.89
CA ALA A 83 -5.53 -8.63 -8.83
C ALA A 83 -6.60 -9.58 -9.39
N LEU A 84 -7.28 -9.21 -10.48
CA LEU A 84 -8.31 -10.04 -11.12
C LEU A 84 -7.80 -11.44 -11.54
N PRO A 85 -6.74 -11.59 -12.36
CA PRO A 85 -6.18 -12.89 -12.69
C PRO A 85 -5.53 -13.58 -11.48
N SER A 86 -5.00 -12.80 -10.53
CA SER A 86 -4.46 -13.35 -9.28
C SER A 86 -5.53 -14.08 -8.46
N GLY A 87 -6.77 -13.58 -8.41
CA GLY A 87 -7.89 -14.27 -7.76
C GLY A 87 -8.25 -15.61 -8.40
N ALA A 88 -8.24 -15.69 -9.74
CA ALA A 88 -8.43 -16.94 -10.46
C ALA A 88 -7.29 -17.94 -10.18
N ALA A 89 -6.05 -17.45 -10.09
CA ALA A 89 -4.89 -18.26 -9.73
C ALA A 89 -5.00 -18.86 -8.31
N VAL A 90 -5.58 -18.13 -7.34
CA VAL A 90 -5.86 -18.66 -5.99
C VAL A 90 -6.83 -19.83 -6.04
N ALA A 91 -7.94 -19.70 -6.79
CA ALA A 91 -8.92 -20.77 -6.90
C ALA A 91 -8.31 -22.06 -7.49
N ILE A 92 -7.48 -21.92 -8.53
CA ILE A 92 -6.76 -23.04 -9.16
C ILE A 92 -5.70 -23.63 -8.21
N ALA A 93 -4.97 -22.78 -7.49
CA ALA A 93 -3.94 -23.20 -6.53
C ALA A 93 -4.51 -24.07 -5.42
N ILE A 94 -5.67 -23.70 -4.89
CA ILE A 94 -6.32 -24.46 -3.82
C ILE A 94 -6.86 -25.80 -4.37
N LEU A 95 -7.42 -25.82 -5.58
CA LEU A 95 -7.92 -27.05 -6.18
C LEU A 95 -6.80 -28.06 -6.51
N GLY A 96 -5.61 -27.56 -6.84
CA GLY A 96 -4.43 -28.37 -7.15
C GLY A 96 -3.55 -28.73 -5.94
N ASP A 97 -3.99 -28.45 -4.72
CA ASP A 97 -3.22 -28.62 -3.47
C ASP A 97 -1.80 -28.00 -3.54
N ASN A 98 -1.65 -26.94 -4.34
CA ASN A 98 -0.35 -26.34 -4.63
C ASN A 98 -0.16 -25.08 -3.79
N THR A 99 0.35 -25.30 -2.58
CA THR A 99 0.67 -24.22 -1.63
C THR A 99 1.70 -23.23 -2.21
N ALA A 100 2.57 -23.64 -3.14
CA ALA A 100 3.57 -22.75 -3.76
C ALA A 100 2.92 -21.69 -4.67
N SER A 101 1.83 -22.03 -5.36
CA SER A 101 1.07 -21.08 -6.20
C SER A 101 0.38 -20.00 -5.36
N LEU A 102 -0.10 -20.38 -4.18
CA LEU A 102 -0.72 -19.47 -3.19
C LEU A 102 0.25 -18.40 -2.66
N VAL A 103 1.54 -18.73 -2.52
CA VAL A 103 2.58 -17.77 -2.10
C VAL A 103 2.77 -16.66 -3.15
N GLY A 104 2.75 -17.01 -4.43
CA GLY A 104 2.89 -16.03 -5.52
C GLY A 104 1.77 -14.99 -5.53
N VAL A 105 0.54 -15.41 -5.21
CA VAL A 105 -0.61 -14.51 -5.08
C VAL A 105 -0.54 -13.65 -3.81
N ALA A 106 -0.11 -14.22 -2.69
CA ALA A 106 0.04 -13.45 -1.45
C ALA A 106 1.07 -12.31 -1.59
N ILE A 107 2.09 -12.49 -2.44
CA ILE A 107 3.09 -11.46 -2.75
C ILE A 107 2.50 -10.37 -3.67
N SER A 108 1.74 -10.74 -4.70
CA SER A 108 1.12 -9.79 -5.64
C SER A 108 -0.01 -8.98 -4.98
N ALA A 109 -0.76 -9.60 -4.07
CA ALA A 109 -1.80 -8.97 -3.27
C ALA A 109 -1.25 -8.28 -2.01
N SER A 110 0.07 -8.09 -1.88
CA SER A 110 0.65 -7.46 -0.70
C SER A 110 0.23 -5.99 -0.59
N LEU A 111 -0.89 -5.77 0.10
CA LEU A 111 -1.44 -4.47 0.45
C LEU A 111 -0.66 -3.80 1.58
N LEU A 112 0.30 -4.50 2.20
CA LEU A 112 1.02 -4.00 3.37
C LEU A 112 1.90 -2.78 3.04
N PRO A 113 2.78 -2.80 2.00
CA PRO A 113 3.55 -1.61 1.64
C PRO A 113 2.69 -0.37 1.33
N PRO A 114 1.62 -0.44 0.51
CA PRO A 114 0.78 0.74 0.26
C PRO A 114 -0.05 1.15 1.49
N ALA A 115 -0.52 0.21 2.32
CA ALA A 115 -1.29 0.55 3.53
C ALA A 115 -0.45 1.27 4.59
N VAL A 116 0.78 0.81 4.84
CA VAL A 116 1.71 1.47 5.75
C VAL A 116 2.09 2.86 5.20
N ASN A 117 2.32 2.97 3.89
CA ASN A 117 2.62 4.24 3.22
C ASN A 117 1.45 5.23 3.35
N ALA A 118 0.20 4.78 3.23
CA ALA A 118 -0.97 5.61 3.47
C ALA A 118 -1.05 6.12 4.93
N GLY A 119 -0.72 5.27 5.91
CA GLY A 119 -0.62 5.67 7.32
C GLY A 119 0.47 6.72 7.57
N LEU A 120 1.62 6.59 6.90
CA LEU A 120 2.72 7.57 6.95
C LEU A 120 2.29 8.94 6.41
N PHE A 121 1.65 8.97 5.23
CA PHE A 121 1.14 10.23 4.66
C PHE A 121 0.03 10.86 5.49
N TRP A 122 -0.83 10.05 6.12
CA TRP A 122 -1.83 10.56 7.06
C TRP A 122 -1.14 11.26 8.24
N ALA A 123 -0.13 10.64 8.84
CA ALA A 123 0.61 11.26 9.94
C ALA A 123 1.27 12.59 9.51
N LEU A 124 1.86 12.63 8.32
CA LEU A 124 2.47 13.82 7.74
C LEU A 124 1.44 14.96 7.59
N ALA A 125 0.26 14.68 7.04
CA ALA A 125 -0.82 15.66 6.94
C ALA A 125 -1.33 16.13 8.31
N CYS A 126 -1.42 15.22 9.29
CA CYS A 126 -1.81 15.57 10.66
C CYS A 126 -0.79 16.50 11.32
N MET A 127 0.51 16.23 11.10
CA MET A 127 1.58 17.09 11.60
C MET A 127 1.61 18.44 10.90
N ASP A 128 1.39 18.50 9.59
CA ASP A 128 1.29 19.76 8.86
C ASP A 128 0.16 20.62 9.43
N ILE A 129 -1.03 20.07 9.68
CA ILE A 129 -2.13 20.79 10.33
C ILE A 129 -1.78 21.26 11.76
N LEU A 130 -1.05 20.44 12.52
CA LEU A 130 -0.61 20.78 13.88
C LEU A 130 0.49 21.86 13.90
N TRP A 131 1.40 21.85 12.92
CA TRP A 131 2.49 22.82 12.78
C TRP A 131 2.10 24.07 11.98
N GLN A 132 1.00 24.04 11.21
CA GLN A 132 0.40 25.21 10.54
C GLN A 132 -0.02 26.31 11.51
N GLY A 133 -0.05 26.04 12.82
CA GLY A 133 -0.11 27.08 13.85
C GLY A 133 1.20 27.88 14.05
N ARG A 134 2.31 27.49 13.41
CA ARG A 134 3.66 28.05 13.63
C ARG A 134 4.56 28.20 12.40
N MET A 135 4.17 27.77 11.20
CA MET A 135 4.88 28.09 9.96
C MET A 135 3.89 28.50 8.87
N MET A 136 3.92 29.79 8.54
CA MET A 136 3.39 30.26 7.27
C MET A 136 4.20 29.61 6.15
N LEU A 137 3.48 29.28 5.08
CA LEU A 137 3.94 28.76 3.81
C LEU A 137 5.24 29.44 3.33
N GLU A 138 6.37 28.74 3.42
CA GLU A 138 7.51 29.03 2.56
C GLU A 138 7.36 28.15 1.32
N ASP A 139 6.80 28.81 0.31
CA ASP A 139 6.71 28.50 -1.12
C ASP A 139 5.93 27.28 -1.61
N ASP A 140 4.74 27.63 -2.11
CA ASP A 140 4.02 27.01 -3.22
C ASP A 140 4.94 26.91 -4.47
N ASP A 141 5.77 25.88 -4.54
CA ASP A 141 6.47 25.52 -5.78
C ASP A 141 5.55 24.69 -6.68
N SER A 142 4.53 25.37 -7.19
CA SER A 142 3.59 24.93 -8.24
C SER A 142 4.28 24.53 -9.57
N ASN A 143 5.62 24.48 -9.62
CA ASN A 143 6.42 24.05 -10.76
C ASN A 143 6.94 22.60 -10.68
N VAL A 144 6.89 21.93 -9.53
CA VAL A 144 7.36 20.51 -9.43
C VAL A 144 6.37 19.55 -10.10
N ALA A 145 5.07 19.89 -10.11
CA ALA A 145 4.04 19.08 -10.76
C ALA A 145 4.17 19.03 -12.31
N ASN A 146 4.85 20.00 -12.92
CA ASN A 146 5.08 20.04 -14.37
C ASN A 146 6.44 19.47 -14.80
N SER A 147 7.28 19.04 -13.86
CA SER A 147 8.61 18.49 -14.15
C SER A 147 8.66 16.96 -14.02
N TYR A 148 7.52 16.28 -14.12
CA TYR A 148 7.48 14.83 -14.23
C TYR A 148 7.88 14.38 -15.64
N LYS A 149 9.18 14.21 -15.88
CA LYS A 149 9.64 13.29 -16.92
C LYS A 149 9.75 11.89 -16.30
N PRO A 150 8.87 10.93 -16.64
CA PRO A 150 9.07 9.56 -16.23
C PRO A 150 10.40 9.06 -16.83
N THR A 151 11.29 8.53 -15.99
CA THR A 151 12.62 7.98 -16.34
C THR A 151 12.59 6.87 -17.40
N TYR A 152 11.40 6.39 -17.79
CA TYR A 152 11.20 5.47 -18.91
C TYR A 152 11.20 6.14 -20.30
N SER A 153 11.28 7.47 -20.37
CA SER A 153 11.27 8.22 -21.63
C SER A 153 12.51 8.01 -22.52
N GLU A 154 13.64 7.51 -21.98
CA GLU A 154 14.91 7.48 -22.74
C GLU A 154 15.44 6.08 -23.09
N THR A 155 14.74 4.99 -22.72
CA THR A 155 15.19 3.63 -23.08
C THR A 155 14.33 2.93 -24.13
N LEU A 156 13.34 3.60 -24.71
CA LEU A 156 12.59 3.10 -25.87
C LEU A 156 13.17 3.65 -27.19
N VAL A 157 14.50 3.58 -27.34
CA VAL A 157 15.13 3.66 -28.66
C VAL A 157 15.10 2.26 -29.26
N LEU A 158 13.98 1.91 -29.88
CA LEU A 158 13.89 0.82 -30.84
C LEU A 158 14.87 1.14 -31.97
N ASN A 159 16.10 0.62 -31.87
CA ASN A 159 16.96 0.47 -33.03
C ASN A 159 16.43 -0.72 -33.82
N PHE A 160 15.82 -0.44 -34.98
CA PHE A 160 15.78 -1.36 -36.09
C PHE A 160 17.17 -1.45 -36.73
#